data_AF-A0A166AVL6-F1
#
_entry.id   AF-A0A166AVL6-F1
#
_cell.length_a   1.000
_cell.length_b   1.000
_cell.length_c   1.000
_cell.angle_alpha   90.00
_cell.angle_beta   90.00
_cell.angle_gamma   90.00
#
_symmetry.space_group_name_H-M   'P 1'
#
loop_
_entity.id
_entity.type
_entity.pdbx_description
1 polymer ?
#
loop_
_entity_poly.entity_id
_entity_poly.type
_entity_poly.pdbx_seq_one_letter_code
_entity_poly.pdbx_strand_id
1 'polypeptide(L)'
;MSVNQHDTTRRAEASEEGPRRQSEPFSRERDYEDFFKIWDDHSRQTNADLLQEREWQAFRVLYQKLLDEEIPAEHLLMTRSTLVEHALVTIRRLNGYGRSGERSADETIRDIARYLHVGGRLGLSIFRQQLIPKLLSLSRAQQKILLSTVLRFFASEWIHAEENPTIRLLYDREIVASLDYLFSESIHGDDRDRTPTPLLKDLEYTSSLLLMCQRYGWRRLATLILRWILKDPRMNKRGERIGRRAAFLPRLIRRMRGMGFDFRFAPFERFMVARVACFASSLGPVPEVLKTFNSLGGTGENAGKVILESLRAAAVSQIYTLPFAVAH
;
A
#
# COMPACT_ATOMS: atom_id res chain seq x y z
N MET A 1 22.49 -30.46 78.31
CA MET A 1 22.63 -31.38 77.17
C MET A 1 23.56 -30.73 76.15
N SER A 2 24.62 -31.46 75.81
CA SER A 2 25.69 -31.32 74.79
C SER A 2 25.61 -30.13 73.80
N VAL A 3 26.63 -29.25 73.65
CA VAL A 3 27.96 -29.42 72.98
C VAL A 3 27.75 -29.67 71.46
N ASN A 4 28.18 -28.88 70.45
CA ASN A 4 29.45 -28.21 70.07
C ASN A 4 29.16 -27.18 68.92
N GLN A 5 29.77 -25.99 68.79
CA GLN A 5 31.13 -25.60 68.30
C GLN A 5 31.41 -25.69 66.78
N HIS A 6 32.03 -24.60 66.30
CA HIS A 6 32.89 -24.38 65.11
C HIS A 6 32.24 -24.10 63.73
N ASP A 7 32.41 -22.89 63.18
CA ASP A 7 33.63 -22.33 62.52
C ASP A 7 34.01 -23.07 61.23
N THR A 8 33.88 -22.41 60.08
CA THR A 8 35.01 -21.83 59.31
C THR A 8 34.59 -21.43 57.89
N THR A 9 34.71 -20.12 57.63
CA THR A 9 35.53 -19.51 56.57
C THR A 9 35.84 -20.32 55.28
N ARG A 10 35.32 -19.84 54.15
CA ARG A 10 35.95 -19.77 52.79
C ARG A 10 34.96 -19.01 51.90
N ARG A 11 35.14 -17.73 51.60
CA ARG A 11 36.07 -17.11 50.62
C ARG A 11 35.95 -17.72 49.22
N ALA A 12 35.83 -16.81 48.25
CA ALA A 12 35.80 -16.99 46.79
C ALA A 12 34.35 -17.15 46.26
N GLU A 13 33.80 -16.37 45.33
CA GLU A 13 34.33 -15.40 44.35
C GLU A 13 33.17 -14.40 44.08
N ALA A 14 33.35 -13.09 44.20
CA ALA A 14 33.85 -12.28 43.10
C ALA A 14 33.35 -12.76 41.72
N SER A 15 32.03 -12.90 41.54
CA SER A 15 31.47 -12.62 40.22
C SER A 15 31.51 -11.11 40.08
N GLU A 16 32.66 -10.65 39.56
CA GLU A 16 32.74 -9.39 38.85
C GLU A 16 31.47 -9.29 37.99
N GLU A 17 30.55 -8.41 38.36
CA GLU A 17 29.69 -7.77 37.39
C GLU A 17 30.65 -7.06 36.45
N GLY A 18 31.14 -7.82 35.46
CA GLY A 18 31.88 -7.29 34.34
C GLY A 18 31.05 -6.11 33.83
N PRO A 19 31.70 -4.99 33.50
CA PRO A 19 30.97 -3.78 33.16
C PRO A 19 29.96 -4.18 32.10
N ARG A 20 28.66 -4.04 32.41
CA ARG A 20 27.62 -3.95 31.39
C ARG A 20 28.03 -2.74 30.57
N ARG A 21 28.86 -2.98 29.55
CA ARG A 21 29.12 -2.06 28.47
C ARG A 21 27.76 -1.92 27.79
N GLN A 22 26.94 -1.04 28.34
CA GLN A 22 26.03 -0.23 27.54
C GLN A 22 26.95 0.61 26.66
N SER A 23 27.52 -0.01 25.63
CA SER A 23 28.15 0.70 24.54
C SER A 23 27.02 1.41 23.82
N GLU A 24 26.78 2.67 24.20
CA GLU A 24 25.76 3.51 23.59
C GLU A 24 26.21 3.82 22.15
N PRO A 25 25.61 3.23 21.10
CA PRO A 25 26.19 3.33 19.76
C PRO A 25 25.82 4.66 19.08
N PHE A 26 24.71 5.30 19.46
CA PHE A 26 24.20 6.47 18.75
C PHE A 26 24.09 7.66 19.70
N SER A 27 25.24 8.29 20.01
CA SER A 27 25.33 9.51 20.82
C SER A 27 25.16 10.77 19.94
N ARG A 28 24.82 11.90 20.59
CA ARG A 28 24.43 13.18 19.97
C ARG A 28 25.54 13.78 19.10
N GLU A 29 25.28 13.76 17.80
CA GLU A 29 25.55 14.80 16.81
C GLU A 29 26.92 15.51 16.85
N ARG A 30 27.78 15.13 15.89
CA ARG A 30 28.57 16.05 15.03
C ARG A 30 29.44 15.29 14.05
N ASP A 31 29.77 14.05 14.35
CA ASP A 31 30.64 13.23 13.50
C ASP A 31 29.82 12.24 12.67
N TYR A 32 29.61 12.59 11.40
CA TYR A 32 28.92 11.71 10.44
C TYR A 32 29.74 10.45 10.16
N GLU A 33 31.08 10.53 10.19
CA GLU A 33 31.95 9.37 9.94
C GLU A 33 31.81 8.34 11.05
N ASP A 34 31.81 8.80 12.31
CA ASP A 34 31.52 7.94 13.46
C ASP A 34 30.13 7.32 13.37
N PHE A 35 29.11 8.11 13.02
CA PHE A 35 27.75 7.59 12.84
C PHE A 35 27.70 6.47 11.79
N PHE A 36 28.27 6.70 10.60
CA PHE A 36 28.26 5.71 9.52
C PHE A 36 29.08 4.47 9.86
N LYS A 37 30.20 4.64 10.55
CA LYS A 37 31.02 3.52 11.00
C LYS A 37 30.26 2.65 12.02
N ILE A 38 29.61 3.28 12.99
CA ILE A 38 28.79 2.56 13.98
C ILE A 38 27.62 1.85 13.30
N TRP A 39 26.97 2.50 12.32
CA TRP A 39 25.93 1.86 11.52
C TRP A 39 26.45 0.65 10.74
N ASP A 40 27.59 0.78 10.04
CA ASP A 40 28.19 -0.30 9.26
C ASP A 40 28.54 -1.49 10.18
N ASP A 41 29.17 -1.23 11.33
CA ASP A 41 29.47 -2.24 12.35
C ASP A 41 28.20 -2.92 12.89
N HIS A 42 27.14 -2.16 13.14
CA HIS A 42 25.86 -2.69 13.63
C HIS A 42 25.14 -3.52 12.56
N SER A 43 25.11 -3.06 11.31
CA SER A 43 24.41 -3.70 10.19
C SER A 43 24.98 -5.09 9.85
N ARG A 44 26.27 -5.31 10.15
CA ARG A 44 26.99 -6.58 9.97
C ARG A 44 26.71 -7.60 11.07
N GLN A 45 26.12 -7.20 12.19
CA GLN A 45 25.82 -8.12 13.29
C GLN A 45 24.58 -8.96 12.99
N THR A 46 24.73 -10.28 13.04
CA THR A 46 23.67 -11.27 12.75
C THR A 46 22.57 -11.33 13.82
N ASN A 47 22.85 -10.89 15.05
CA ASN A 47 21.94 -10.91 16.21
C ASN A 47 21.27 -9.57 16.50
N ALA A 48 21.01 -8.76 15.46
CA ALA A 48 20.25 -7.53 15.63
C ALA A 48 18.75 -7.85 15.79
N ASP A 49 18.41 -8.51 16.89
CA ASP A 49 17.04 -8.83 17.28
C ASP A 49 16.38 -7.53 17.76
N LEU A 50 15.69 -6.90 16.80
CA LEU A 50 14.91 -5.66 16.92
C LEU A 50 15.74 -4.37 16.86
N LEU A 51 15.30 -3.46 15.97
CA LEU A 51 15.82 -2.09 15.91
C LEU A 51 15.46 -1.38 17.21
N GLN A 52 16.44 -0.81 17.91
CA GLN A 52 16.21 -0.16 19.20
C GLN A 52 15.55 1.21 19.00
N GLU A 53 14.76 1.69 19.97
CA GLU A 53 14.11 3.01 19.83
C GLU A 53 15.13 4.16 19.63
N ARG A 54 16.32 4.04 20.23
CA ARG A 54 17.41 5.02 20.06
C ARG A 54 17.93 5.07 18.62
N GLU A 55 18.00 3.93 17.95
CA GLU A 55 18.39 3.83 16.54
C GLU A 55 17.37 4.60 15.69
N TRP A 56 16.08 4.34 15.89
CA TRP A 56 15.02 5.06 15.19
C TRP A 56 15.07 6.57 15.38
N GLN A 57 15.37 7.05 16.60
CA GLN A 57 15.53 8.47 16.88
C GLN A 57 16.70 9.06 16.10
N ALA A 58 17.84 8.38 16.06
CA ALA A 58 19.01 8.82 15.31
C ALA A 58 18.72 8.91 13.80
N PHE A 59 18.02 7.92 13.23
CA PHE A 59 17.61 7.93 11.83
C PHE A 59 16.60 9.04 11.50
N ARG A 60 15.67 9.34 12.41
CA ARG A 60 14.73 10.47 12.24
C ARG A 60 15.46 11.82 12.24
N VAL A 61 16.42 11.99 13.14
CA VAL A 61 17.28 13.19 13.17
C VAL A 61 18.09 13.30 11.88
N LEU A 62 18.71 12.21 11.43
CA LEU A 62 19.47 12.17 10.18
C LEU A 62 18.59 12.53 8.97
N TYR A 63 17.37 12.01 8.91
CA TYR A 63 16.40 12.36 7.89
C TYR A 63 15.99 13.83 7.94
N GLN A 64 15.73 14.37 9.14
CA GLN A 64 15.37 15.78 9.31
C GLN A 64 16.50 16.70 8.83
N LYS A 65 17.75 16.42 9.22
CA LYS A 65 18.92 17.16 8.72
C LYS A 65 19.11 17.10 7.22
N LEU A 66 18.76 15.95 6.61
CA LEU A 66 18.77 15.83 5.15
C LEU A 66 17.72 16.73 4.49
N LEU A 67 16.54 16.86 5.09
CA LEU A 67 15.49 17.77 4.60
C LEU A 67 15.87 19.24 4.80
N ASP A 68 16.49 19.56 5.92
CA ASP A 68 16.91 20.92 6.27
C ASP A 68 18.22 21.34 5.56
N GLU A 69 18.73 20.51 4.65
CA GLU A 69 19.97 20.72 3.89
C GLU A 69 21.21 20.94 4.78
N GLU A 70 21.21 20.39 6.00
CA GLU A 70 22.30 20.51 6.98
C GLU A 70 23.40 19.43 6.83
N ILE A 71 23.22 18.50 5.88
CA ILE A 71 24.19 17.44 5.61
C ILE A 71 25.27 17.96 4.64
N PRO A 72 26.56 17.90 4.98
CA PRO A 72 27.65 18.26 4.07
C PRO A 72 27.63 17.44 2.78
N ALA A 73 28.05 18.05 1.66
CA ALA A 73 27.94 17.46 0.33
C ALA A 73 28.64 16.10 0.21
N GLU A 74 29.80 15.97 0.85
CA GLU A 74 30.62 14.75 0.95
C GLU A 74 29.89 13.58 1.64
N HIS A 75 28.92 13.86 2.51
CA HIS A 75 28.17 12.85 3.25
C HIS A 75 26.77 12.58 2.68
N LEU A 76 26.26 13.39 1.74
CA LEU A 76 24.90 13.26 1.20
C LEU A 76 24.61 11.87 0.65
N LEU A 77 25.53 11.32 -0.16
CA LEU A 77 25.32 9.99 -0.75
C LEU A 77 25.27 8.90 0.32
N MET A 78 26.16 8.98 1.31
CA MET A 78 26.22 8.03 2.41
C MET A 78 24.95 8.10 3.27
N THR A 79 24.53 9.31 3.65
CA THR A 79 23.28 9.56 4.38
C THR A 79 22.07 8.93 3.69
N ARG A 80 21.90 9.20 2.38
CA ARG A 80 20.78 8.63 1.61
C ARG A 80 20.83 7.11 1.58
N SER A 81 22.03 6.54 1.41
CA SER A 81 22.23 5.09 1.35
C SER A 81 21.91 4.43 2.69
N THR A 82 22.42 4.99 3.79
CA THR A 82 22.15 4.52 5.16
C THR A 82 20.67 4.57 5.51
N LEU A 83 19.96 5.66 5.19
CA LEU A 83 18.50 5.75 5.41
C LEU A 83 17.76 4.62 4.67
N VAL A 84 18.13 4.39 3.40
CA VAL A 84 17.53 3.33 2.56
C VAL A 84 17.84 1.93 3.08
N GLU A 85 19.07 1.68 3.53
CA GLU A 85 19.48 0.42 4.14
C GLU A 85 18.70 0.14 5.42
N HIS A 86 18.53 1.14 6.28
CA HIS A 86 17.72 1.00 7.49
C HIS A 86 16.25 0.68 7.16
N ALA A 87 15.68 1.29 6.12
CA ALA A 87 14.35 0.92 5.64
C ALA A 87 14.29 -0.54 5.16
N LEU A 88 15.31 -0.99 4.43
CA LEU A 88 15.42 -2.38 3.97
C LEU A 88 15.51 -3.37 5.13
N VAL A 89 16.36 -3.10 6.12
CA VAL A 89 16.49 -3.91 7.34
C VAL A 89 15.15 -3.95 8.08
N THR A 90 14.48 -2.80 8.20
CA THR A 90 13.16 -2.72 8.82
C THR A 90 12.15 -3.59 8.09
N ILE A 91 12.07 -3.51 6.75
CA ILE A 91 11.12 -4.30 5.94
C ILE A 91 11.29 -5.80 6.21
N ARG A 92 12.52 -6.29 6.30
CA ARG A 92 12.81 -7.70 6.59
C ARG A 92 12.23 -8.10 7.96
N ARG A 93 12.33 -7.21 8.95
CA ARG A 93 11.89 -7.40 10.34
C ARG A 93 10.42 -7.08 10.61
N LEU A 94 9.68 -6.54 9.64
CA LEU A 94 8.26 -6.24 9.82
C LEU A 94 7.49 -7.50 10.21
N ASN A 95 6.69 -7.39 11.27
CA ASN A 95 5.66 -8.39 11.54
C ASN A 95 4.46 -8.21 10.59
N GLY A 96 3.51 -9.14 10.61
CA GLY A 96 2.34 -9.09 9.73
C GLY A 96 1.38 -7.91 9.95
N TYR A 97 1.60 -7.10 10.99
CA TYR A 97 0.84 -5.89 11.29
C TYR A 97 1.63 -4.61 10.98
N GLY A 98 2.86 -4.71 10.45
CA GLY A 98 3.68 -3.57 10.09
C GLY A 98 4.48 -2.97 11.24
N ARG A 99 4.60 -3.64 12.38
CA ARG A 99 5.44 -3.18 13.50
C ARG A 99 6.86 -3.73 13.39
N SER A 100 7.81 -2.96 13.91
CA SER A 100 9.18 -3.40 14.20
C SER A 100 9.49 -3.06 15.66
N GLY A 101 9.70 -4.08 16.50
CA GLY A 101 9.85 -3.91 17.95
C GLY A 101 8.59 -3.36 18.63
N GLU A 102 8.78 -2.41 19.55
CA GLU A 102 7.69 -1.82 20.33
C GLU A 102 6.91 -0.75 19.54
N ARG A 103 7.47 -0.23 18.44
CA ARG A 103 6.88 0.86 17.67
C ARG A 103 5.55 0.54 17.03
N SER A 104 4.76 1.59 16.81
CA SER A 104 3.50 1.48 16.10
C SER A 104 3.72 1.18 14.62
N ALA A 105 2.74 0.53 13.99
CA ALA A 105 2.77 0.27 12.57
C ALA A 105 2.78 1.57 11.75
N ASP A 106 2.06 2.58 12.22
CA ASP A 106 1.97 3.87 11.53
C ASP A 106 3.32 4.58 11.47
N GLU A 107 4.04 4.63 12.58
CA GLU A 107 5.37 5.23 12.61
C GLU A 107 6.40 4.44 11.82
N THR A 108 6.35 3.10 11.93
CA THR A 108 7.30 2.22 11.24
C THR A 108 7.15 2.35 9.72
N ILE A 109 5.92 2.26 9.21
CA ILE A 109 5.66 2.31 7.78
C ILE A 109 5.82 3.72 7.22
N ARG A 110 5.52 4.78 7.99
CA ARG A 110 5.81 6.16 7.59
C ARG A 110 7.30 6.39 7.38
N ASP A 111 8.13 5.95 8.32
CA ASP A 111 9.57 6.14 8.22
C ASP A 111 10.17 5.30 7.08
N ILE A 112 9.68 4.06 6.87
CA ILE A 112 10.03 3.28 5.66
C ILE A 112 9.68 4.05 4.39
N ALA A 113 8.46 4.62 4.30
CA ALA A 113 8.04 5.36 3.11
C ALA A 113 8.95 6.57 2.84
N ARG A 114 9.29 7.34 3.87
CA ARG A 114 10.19 8.51 3.78
C ARG A 114 11.59 8.12 3.32
N TYR A 115 12.18 7.13 3.98
CA TYR A 115 13.57 6.74 3.71
C TYR A 115 13.72 6.11 2.33
N LEU A 116 12.72 5.35 1.87
CA LEU A 116 12.71 4.85 0.50
C LEU A 116 12.47 5.98 -0.53
N HIS A 117 11.65 7.00 -0.23
CA HIS A 117 11.47 8.16 -1.12
C HIS A 117 12.81 8.91 -1.34
N VAL A 118 13.59 9.10 -0.27
CA VAL A 118 14.96 9.65 -0.33
C VAL A 118 15.87 8.87 -1.28
N GLY A 119 15.71 7.54 -1.33
CA GLY A 119 16.46 6.65 -2.23
C GLY A 119 16.06 6.73 -3.70
N GLY A 120 14.97 7.43 -4.04
CA GLY A 120 14.47 7.58 -5.40
C GLY A 120 14.28 6.24 -6.12
N ARG A 121 15.03 6.01 -7.20
CA ARG A 121 14.97 4.75 -7.97
C ARG A 121 15.37 3.51 -7.17
N LEU A 122 16.33 3.63 -6.26
CA LEU A 122 16.71 2.51 -5.38
C LEU A 122 15.56 2.18 -4.42
N GLY A 123 14.91 3.20 -3.87
CA GLY A 123 13.72 3.04 -3.04
C GLY A 123 12.58 2.33 -3.76
N LEU A 124 12.32 2.70 -5.02
CA LEU A 124 11.36 1.99 -5.89
C LEU A 124 11.75 0.51 -6.09
N SER A 125 13.03 0.24 -6.32
CA SER A 125 13.50 -1.14 -6.49
C SER A 125 13.26 -1.97 -5.23
N ILE A 126 13.55 -1.41 -4.04
CA ILE A 126 13.31 -2.07 -2.75
C ILE A 126 11.82 -2.28 -2.50
N PHE A 127 10.97 -1.29 -2.80
CA PHE A 127 9.52 -1.45 -2.72
C PHE A 127 9.06 -2.69 -3.51
N ARG A 128 9.50 -2.79 -4.78
CA ARG A 128 9.14 -3.90 -5.67
C ARG A 128 9.76 -5.23 -5.26
N GLN A 129 11.04 -5.26 -4.91
CA GLN A 129 11.80 -6.51 -4.71
C GLN A 129 11.77 -7.03 -3.28
N GLN A 130 11.34 -6.22 -2.31
CA GLN A 130 11.41 -6.58 -0.88
C GLN A 130 10.05 -6.42 -0.22
N LEU A 131 9.40 -5.26 -0.35
CA LEU A 131 8.12 -5.02 0.32
C LEU A 131 6.97 -5.81 -0.31
N ILE A 132 6.90 -5.90 -1.64
CA ILE A 132 5.87 -6.70 -2.33
C ILE A 132 5.99 -8.20 -2.01
N PRO A 133 7.17 -8.84 -2.10
CA PRO A 133 7.32 -10.22 -1.64
C PRO A 133 6.98 -10.43 -0.16
N LYS A 134 7.38 -9.50 0.71
CA LYS A 134 7.00 -9.54 2.13
C LYS A 134 5.49 -9.49 2.33
N LEU A 135 4.78 -8.66 1.58
CA LEU A 135 3.31 -8.64 1.60
C LEU A 135 2.74 -9.98 1.13
N LEU A 136 3.26 -10.53 0.02
CA LEU A 136 2.77 -11.81 -0.51
C LEU A 136 2.97 -12.99 0.46
N SER A 137 4.00 -12.97 1.31
CA SER A 137 4.25 -14.01 2.32
C SER A 137 3.32 -13.96 3.53
N LEU A 138 2.53 -12.88 3.71
CA LEU A 138 1.63 -12.73 4.86
C LEU A 138 0.29 -13.43 4.64
N SER A 139 -0.44 -13.70 5.72
CA SER A 139 -1.85 -14.11 5.61
C SER A 139 -2.71 -13.02 4.96
N ARG A 140 -3.86 -13.37 4.37
CA ARG A 140 -4.75 -12.40 3.71
C ARG A 140 -5.23 -11.29 4.65
N ALA A 141 -5.50 -11.59 5.92
CA ALA A 141 -5.89 -10.60 6.91
C ALA A 141 -4.75 -9.58 7.16
N GLN A 142 -3.54 -10.09 7.35
CA GLN A 142 -2.33 -9.27 7.54
C GLN A 142 -1.98 -8.46 6.28
N GLN A 143 -2.13 -9.05 5.09
CA GLN A 143 -1.96 -8.35 3.81
C GLN A 143 -2.87 -7.13 3.72
N LYS A 144 -4.16 -7.27 4.02
CA LYS A 144 -5.12 -6.15 3.98
C LYS A 144 -4.74 -5.03 4.93
N ILE A 145 -4.32 -5.36 6.15
CA ILE A 145 -3.91 -4.39 7.15
C ILE A 145 -2.64 -3.67 6.70
N LEU A 146 -1.57 -4.42 6.44
CA LEU A 146 -0.27 -3.84 6.09
C LEU A 146 -0.32 -3.07 4.78
N LEU A 147 -0.96 -3.61 3.74
CA LEU A 147 -1.06 -2.93 2.44
C LEU A 147 -1.84 -1.62 2.55
N SER A 148 -2.92 -1.56 3.34
CA SER A 148 -3.65 -0.31 3.57
C SER A 148 -2.75 0.76 4.19
N THR A 149 -1.95 0.38 5.19
CA THR A 149 -1.02 1.28 5.88
C THR A 149 0.10 1.74 4.95
N VAL A 150 0.70 0.82 4.18
CA VAL A 150 1.73 1.12 3.18
C VAL A 150 1.20 2.10 2.14
N LEU A 151 0.05 1.82 1.52
CA LEU A 151 -0.49 2.69 0.49
C LEU A 151 -0.82 4.09 1.01
N ARG A 152 -1.31 4.20 2.24
CA ARG A 152 -1.60 5.51 2.84
C ARG A 152 -0.34 6.38 2.94
N PHE A 153 0.78 5.83 3.41
CA PHE A 153 2.02 6.60 3.56
C PHE A 153 2.75 6.78 2.23
N PHE A 154 2.69 5.82 1.32
CA PHE A 154 3.26 6.03 -0.02
C PHE A 154 2.48 7.08 -0.80
N ALA A 155 1.15 7.15 -0.64
CA ALA A 155 0.37 8.25 -1.19
C ALA A 155 0.84 9.60 -0.62
N SER A 156 0.95 9.73 0.71
CA SER A 156 1.33 11.00 1.34
C SER A 156 2.76 11.41 0.98
N GLU A 157 3.74 10.53 1.17
CA GLU A 157 5.16 10.90 1.05
C GLU A 157 5.67 10.88 -0.40
N TRP A 158 5.10 10.09 -1.32
CA TRP A 158 5.65 9.94 -2.69
C TRP A 158 4.79 10.58 -3.76
N ILE A 159 3.47 10.56 -3.58
CA ILE A 159 2.53 11.05 -4.60
C ILE A 159 2.13 12.49 -4.31
N HIS A 160 1.87 12.82 -3.05
CA HIS A 160 1.44 14.16 -2.67
C HIS A 160 2.57 15.12 -2.34
N ALA A 161 3.57 14.66 -1.58
CA ALA A 161 4.69 15.51 -1.20
C ALA A 161 5.68 15.76 -2.37
N GLU A 162 5.64 14.95 -3.44
CA GLU A 162 6.54 15.13 -4.58
C GLU A 162 6.10 16.29 -5.47
N GLU A 163 6.89 17.36 -5.44
CA GLU A 163 6.67 18.58 -6.21
C GLU A 163 6.99 18.39 -7.69
N ASN A 164 7.98 17.54 -8.03
CA ASN A 164 8.35 17.33 -9.41
C ASN A 164 7.32 16.43 -10.13
N PRO A 165 6.56 16.96 -11.11
CA PRO A 165 5.47 16.23 -11.73
C PRO A 165 5.93 14.98 -12.50
N THR A 166 7.17 14.98 -13.02
CA THR A 166 7.76 13.86 -13.76
C THR A 166 8.14 12.73 -12.80
N ILE A 167 8.77 13.07 -11.67
CA ILE A 167 9.16 12.09 -10.65
C ILE A 167 7.90 11.52 -9.98
N ARG A 168 6.92 12.36 -9.65
CA ARG A 168 5.62 11.92 -9.14
C ARG A 168 4.93 10.92 -10.07
N LEU A 169 4.94 11.19 -11.37
CA LEU A 169 4.37 10.30 -12.38
C LEU A 169 5.13 8.96 -12.46
N LEU A 170 6.45 8.98 -12.31
CA LEU A 170 7.26 7.77 -12.25
C LEU A 170 6.88 6.93 -11.01
N TYR A 171 6.82 7.54 -9.83
CA TYR A 171 6.41 6.85 -8.60
C TYR A 171 5.01 6.25 -8.71
N ASP A 172 4.03 7.03 -9.18
CA ASP A 172 2.68 6.56 -9.43
C ASP A 172 2.65 5.31 -10.32
N ARG A 173 3.38 5.33 -11.45
CA ARG A 173 3.44 4.20 -12.39
C ARG A 173 4.07 2.95 -11.78
N GLU A 174 5.22 3.09 -11.15
CA GLU A 174 6.00 1.95 -10.61
C GLU A 174 5.31 1.31 -9.40
N ILE A 175 4.70 2.13 -8.54
CA ILE A 175 3.91 1.63 -7.42
C ILE A 175 2.69 0.87 -7.94
N VAL A 176 1.96 1.44 -8.90
CA VAL A 176 0.77 0.80 -9.49
C VAL A 176 1.13 -0.49 -10.23
N ALA A 177 2.23 -0.54 -10.96
CA ALA A 177 2.70 -1.76 -11.64
C ALA A 177 3.04 -2.88 -10.64
N SER A 178 3.71 -2.53 -9.55
CA SER A 178 4.04 -3.47 -8.48
C SER A 178 2.79 -4.01 -7.75
N LEU A 179 1.76 -3.18 -7.60
CA LEU A 179 0.47 -3.60 -7.04
C LEU A 179 -0.35 -4.45 -8.00
N ASP A 180 -0.24 -4.22 -9.30
CA ASP A 180 -0.87 -5.08 -10.31
C ASP A 180 -0.34 -6.52 -10.20
N TYR A 181 0.98 -6.66 -10.04
CA TYR A 181 1.63 -7.94 -9.74
C TYR A 181 1.16 -8.53 -8.40
N LEU A 182 1.11 -7.74 -7.33
CA LEU A 182 0.60 -8.23 -6.04
C LEU A 182 -0.84 -8.76 -6.17
N PHE A 183 -1.71 -8.04 -6.88
CA PHE A 183 -3.09 -8.48 -7.08
C PHE A 183 -3.19 -9.73 -7.97
N SER A 184 -2.34 -9.88 -8.99
CA SER A 184 -2.31 -11.12 -9.78
C SER A 184 -1.85 -12.32 -8.95
N GLU A 185 -0.78 -12.19 -8.17
CA GLU A 185 -0.29 -13.28 -7.31
C GLU A 185 -1.26 -13.58 -6.16
N SER A 186 -2.01 -12.57 -5.68
CA SER A 186 -3.04 -12.74 -4.66
C SER A 186 -4.20 -13.65 -5.06
N ILE A 187 -4.28 -14.01 -6.33
CA ILE A 187 -5.32 -14.89 -6.85
C ILE A 187 -4.85 -16.34 -6.91
N HIS A 188 -3.53 -16.58 -6.93
CA HIS A 188 -2.91 -17.87 -7.18
C HIS A 188 -2.29 -18.54 -5.92
N GLY A 189 -2.32 -17.87 -4.76
CA GLY A 189 -1.67 -18.35 -3.53
C GLY A 189 -2.38 -19.52 -2.81
N ASP A 190 -1.62 -20.61 -2.64
CA ASP A 190 -1.72 -21.83 -1.79
C ASP A 190 -3.10 -22.28 -1.23
N ASP A 191 -3.78 -23.10 -2.03
CA ASP A 191 -4.21 -24.50 -1.82
C ASP A 191 -4.57 -25.10 -0.43
N ARG A 192 -4.80 -24.31 0.63
CA ARG A 192 -5.48 -24.84 1.84
C ARG A 192 -6.98 -24.61 1.86
N ASP A 193 -7.44 -23.53 1.22
CA ASP A 193 -8.85 -23.33 0.91
C ASP A 193 -9.08 -23.73 -0.54
N ARG A 194 -10.05 -24.60 -0.81
CA ARG A 194 -10.44 -25.08 -2.15
C ARG A 194 -10.77 -23.95 -3.16
N THR A 195 -10.74 -22.69 -2.73
CA THR A 195 -11.10 -21.49 -3.46
C THR A 195 -10.53 -20.22 -2.80
N PRO A 196 -9.26 -19.81 -3.00
CA PRO A 196 -8.76 -18.55 -2.45
C PRO A 196 -9.62 -17.38 -2.94
N THR A 197 -10.08 -16.55 -2.01
CA THR A 197 -10.86 -15.34 -2.33
C THR A 197 -9.87 -14.21 -2.64
N PRO A 198 -9.93 -13.61 -3.84
CA PRO A 198 -9.03 -12.50 -4.19
C PRO A 198 -9.14 -11.36 -3.17
N LEU A 199 -8.03 -10.68 -2.87
CA LEU A 199 -7.99 -9.58 -1.87
C LEU A 199 -9.11 -8.54 -2.09
N LEU A 200 -9.32 -8.15 -3.35
CA LEU A 200 -10.29 -7.13 -3.76
C LEU A 200 -11.74 -7.64 -3.89
N LYS A 201 -12.02 -8.89 -3.47
CA LYS A 201 -13.39 -9.37 -3.27
C LYS A 201 -13.89 -9.14 -1.84
N ASP A 202 -13.05 -8.64 -0.95
CA ASP A 202 -13.48 -8.14 0.35
C ASP A 202 -14.07 -6.74 0.21
N LEU A 203 -15.33 -6.60 0.63
CA LEU A 203 -16.10 -5.37 0.45
C LEU A 203 -15.58 -4.22 1.32
N GLU A 204 -15.22 -4.50 2.57
CA GLU A 204 -14.73 -3.50 3.52
C GLU A 204 -13.37 -2.97 3.11
N TYR A 205 -12.46 -3.88 2.81
CA TYR A 205 -11.12 -3.56 2.32
C TYR A 205 -11.17 -2.76 1.02
N THR A 206 -11.93 -3.24 0.03
CA THR A 206 -12.03 -2.57 -1.28
C THR A 206 -12.66 -1.18 -1.18
N SER A 207 -13.72 -1.03 -0.39
CA SER A 207 -14.33 0.29 -0.16
C SER A 207 -13.36 1.27 0.50
N SER A 208 -12.55 0.80 1.44
CA SER A 208 -11.55 1.62 2.14
C SER A 208 -10.41 2.05 1.21
N LEU A 209 -9.93 1.15 0.35
CA LEU A 209 -8.91 1.49 -0.65
C LEU A 209 -9.42 2.50 -1.69
N LEU A 210 -10.66 2.34 -2.17
CA LEU A 210 -11.23 3.30 -3.11
C LEU A 210 -11.43 4.68 -2.47
N LEU A 211 -11.89 4.72 -1.22
CA LEU A 211 -12.00 5.98 -0.47
C LEU A 211 -10.62 6.64 -0.25
N MET A 212 -9.59 5.85 0.07
CA MET A 212 -8.20 6.34 0.13
C MET A 212 -7.78 6.94 -1.21
N CYS A 213 -8.01 6.25 -2.32
CA CYS A 213 -7.68 6.77 -3.64
C CYS A 213 -8.42 8.07 -3.96
N GLN A 214 -9.68 8.21 -3.55
CA GLN A 214 -10.43 9.46 -3.72
C GLN A 214 -9.80 10.59 -2.89
N ARG A 215 -9.52 10.34 -1.60
CA ARG A 215 -8.93 11.35 -0.69
C ARG A 215 -7.59 11.86 -1.18
N TYR A 216 -6.77 10.97 -1.72
CA TYR A 216 -5.46 11.28 -2.29
C TYR A 216 -5.48 11.53 -3.81
N GLY A 217 -6.65 11.64 -4.44
CA GLY A 217 -6.74 11.83 -5.90
C GLY A 217 -5.94 10.79 -6.72
N TRP A 218 -5.70 9.58 -6.19
CA TRP A 218 -4.81 8.57 -6.75
C TRP A 218 -5.49 7.78 -7.87
N ARG A 219 -5.62 8.43 -9.03
CA ARG A 219 -6.48 7.97 -10.13
C ARG A 219 -6.03 6.64 -10.75
N ARG A 220 -4.72 6.40 -10.90
CA ARG A 220 -4.21 5.15 -11.50
C ARG A 220 -4.46 3.95 -10.61
N LEU A 221 -4.21 4.08 -9.31
CA LEU A 221 -4.49 3.01 -8.35
C LEU A 221 -5.98 2.69 -8.29
N ALA A 222 -6.85 3.71 -8.25
CA ALA A 222 -8.30 3.48 -8.32
C ALA A 222 -8.72 2.73 -9.59
N THR A 223 -8.17 3.12 -10.74
CA THR A 223 -8.42 2.44 -12.02
C THR A 223 -7.98 0.99 -11.98
N LEU A 224 -6.81 0.70 -11.39
CA LEU A 224 -6.30 -0.65 -11.19
C LEU A 224 -7.23 -1.48 -10.30
N ILE A 225 -7.64 -0.94 -9.15
CA ILE A 225 -8.56 -1.61 -8.21
C ILE A 225 -9.89 -1.95 -8.91
N LEU A 226 -10.49 -0.97 -9.60
CA LEU A 226 -11.76 -1.15 -10.32
C LEU A 226 -11.65 -2.21 -11.42
N ARG A 227 -10.51 -2.27 -12.13
CA ARG A 227 -10.21 -3.33 -13.10
C ARG A 227 -10.18 -4.71 -12.44
N TRP A 228 -9.55 -4.84 -11.28
CA TRP A 228 -9.40 -6.12 -10.58
C TRP A 228 -10.66 -6.60 -9.87
N ILE A 229 -11.50 -5.71 -9.35
CA ILE A 229 -12.80 -6.07 -8.76
C ILE A 229 -13.64 -6.92 -9.73
N LEU A 230 -13.52 -6.67 -11.04
CA LEU A 230 -14.25 -7.38 -12.08
C LEU A 230 -13.54 -8.61 -12.64
N LYS A 231 -12.20 -8.68 -12.56
CA LYS A 231 -11.46 -9.88 -12.95
C LYS A 231 -11.82 -11.00 -11.98
N ASP A 232 -12.53 -12.01 -12.46
CA ASP A 232 -12.76 -13.24 -11.72
C ASP A 232 -11.98 -14.40 -12.35
N PRO A 233 -11.00 -14.99 -11.65
CA PRO A 233 -10.18 -16.08 -12.18
C PRO A 233 -10.97 -17.32 -12.60
N ARG A 234 -12.22 -17.50 -12.14
CA ARG A 234 -13.04 -18.67 -12.53
C ARG A 234 -13.95 -18.42 -13.74
N MET A 235 -13.70 -17.39 -14.55
CA MET A 235 -14.50 -17.09 -15.75
C MET A 235 -14.09 -17.89 -17.00
N ASN A 236 -13.04 -18.72 -16.94
CA ASN A 236 -12.67 -19.59 -18.06
C ASN A 236 -13.48 -20.91 -18.14
N LYS A 237 -14.50 -21.12 -17.30
CA LYS A 237 -15.35 -22.32 -17.38
C LYS A 237 -16.84 -21.95 -17.42
N ARG A 238 -17.41 -22.16 -18.60
CA ARG A 238 -18.81 -22.15 -19.05
C ARG A 238 -19.88 -21.78 -18.00
N GLY A 239 -20.68 -20.76 -18.34
CA GLY A 239 -22.13 -20.78 -18.21
C GLY A 239 -22.77 -20.53 -16.83
N GLU A 240 -22.29 -21.12 -15.74
CA GLU A 240 -23.19 -21.37 -14.59
C GLU A 240 -23.05 -20.42 -13.39
N ARG A 241 -22.15 -19.42 -13.39
CA ARG A 241 -21.91 -18.54 -12.21
C ARG A 241 -22.10 -17.05 -12.44
N ILE A 242 -22.83 -16.64 -13.46
CA ILE A 242 -23.08 -15.20 -13.72
C ILE A 242 -24.03 -14.62 -12.65
N GLY A 243 -24.99 -15.39 -12.14
CA GLY A 243 -25.99 -14.94 -11.16
C GLY A 243 -25.49 -14.61 -9.75
N ARG A 244 -24.48 -15.32 -9.22
CA ARG A 244 -23.94 -15.06 -7.85
C ARG A 244 -22.91 -13.92 -7.81
N ARG A 245 -22.39 -13.49 -8.97
CA ARG A 245 -21.37 -12.42 -9.09
C ARG A 245 -21.97 -11.01 -9.22
N ALA A 246 -23.25 -10.90 -9.57
CA ALA A 246 -23.97 -9.63 -9.70
C ALA A 246 -24.15 -8.87 -8.36
N ALA A 247 -23.96 -9.52 -7.21
CA ALA A 247 -24.22 -8.92 -5.90
C ALA A 247 -23.06 -8.09 -5.32
N PHE A 248 -21.80 -8.24 -5.79
CA PHE A 248 -20.67 -7.54 -5.18
C PHE A 248 -20.71 -6.03 -5.46
N LEU A 249 -20.87 -5.64 -6.73
CA LEU A 249 -20.84 -4.23 -7.14
C LEU A 249 -21.97 -3.39 -6.50
N PRO A 250 -23.24 -3.83 -6.49
CA PRO A 250 -24.30 -3.12 -5.78
C PRO A 250 -24.04 -2.97 -4.28
N ARG A 251 -23.49 -4.01 -3.63
CA ARG A 251 -23.11 -3.94 -2.20
C ARG A 251 -21.96 -2.96 -1.99
N LEU A 252 -20.95 -2.96 -2.86
CA LEU A 252 -19.81 -2.05 -2.81
C LEU A 252 -20.28 -0.59 -2.95
N ILE A 253 -21.13 -0.30 -3.94
CA ILE A 253 -21.72 1.03 -4.15
C ILE A 253 -22.48 1.49 -2.91
N ARG A 254 -23.33 0.63 -2.33
CA ARG A 254 -24.10 0.97 -1.12
C ARG A 254 -23.18 1.31 0.06
N ARG A 255 -22.11 0.53 0.26
CA ARG A 255 -21.14 0.79 1.31
C ARG A 255 -20.36 2.09 1.08
N MET A 256 -19.84 2.29 -0.14
CA MET A 256 -19.12 3.53 -0.49
C MET A 256 -20.00 4.76 -0.30
N ARG A 257 -21.29 4.68 -0.62
CA ARG A 257 -22.27 5.74 -0.32
C ARG A 257 -22.36 6.02 1.18
N GLY A 258 -22.44 4.97 2.02
CA GLY A 258 -22.43 5.11 3.48
C GLY A 258 -21.13 5.71 4.05
N MET A 259 -20.02 5.63 3.31
CA MET A 259 -18.72 6.21 3.68
C MET A 259 -18.49 7.61 3.11
N GLY A 260 -19.48 8.20 2.42
CA GLY A 260 -19.35 9.54 1.82
C GLY A 260 -18.46 9.60 0.58
N PHE A 261 -18.37 8.50 -0.18
CA PHE A 261 -17.60 8.46 -1.43
C PHE A 261 -18.20 9.39 -2.50
N ASP A 262 -17.35 10.18 -3.15
CA ASP A 262 -17.73 11.02 -4.29
C ASP A 262 -17.74 10.19 -5.57
N PHE A 263 -18.94 9.83 -6.03
CA PHE A 263 -19.12 9.06 -7.25
C PHE A 263 -18.73 9.81 -8.53
N ARG A 264 -18.43 11.11 -8.47
CA ARG A 264 -17.82 11.90 -9.55
C ARG A 264 -16.30 11.75 -9.62
N PHE A 265 -15.69 10.99 -8.71
CA PHE A 265 -14.28 10.66 -8.82
C PHE A 265 -14.03 9.94 -10.16
N ALA A 266 -13.33 10.62 -11.07
CA ALA A 266 -13.25 10.25 -12.49
C ALA A 266 -12.96 8.76 -12.79
N PRO A 267 -12.06 8.04 -12.07
CA PRO A 267 -11.88 6.60 -12.27
C PRO A 267 -13.16 5.80 -12.04
N PHE A 268 -13.94 6.15 -11.02
CA PHE A 268 -15.18 5.48 -10.68
C PHE A 268 -16.29 5.81 -11.68
N GLU A 269 -16.44 7.08 -12.03
CA GLU A 269 -17.40 7.53 -13.04
C GLU A 269 -17.17 6.82 -14.39
N ARG A 270 -15.94 6.86 -14.90
CA ARG A 270 -15.55 6.20 -16.16
C ARG A 270 -15.80 4.69 -16.12
N PHE A 271 -15.50 4.07 -14.98
CA PHE A 271 -15.80 2.67 -14.76
C PHE A 271 -17.30 2.39 -14.86
N MET A 272 -18.14 3.18 -14.18
CA MET A 272 -19.59 3.01 -14.23
C MET A 272 -20.17 3.25 -15.63
N VAL A 273 -19.73 4.30 -16.33
CA VAL A 273 -20.15 4.57 -17.72
C VAL A 273 -19.80 3.39 -18.62
N ALA A 274 -18.57 2.87 -18.55
CA ALA A 274 -18.16 1.70 -19.33
C ALA A 274 -19.03 0.47 -19.01
N ARG A 275 -19.38 0.26 -17.73
CA ARG A 275 -20.24 -0.87 -17.32
C ARG A 275 -21.67 -0.74 -17.78
N VAL A 276 -22.26 0.45 -17.70
CA VAL A 276 -23.62 0.68 -18.18
C VAL A 276 -23.65 0.63 -19.70
N ALA A 277 -22.64 1.15 -20.41
CA ALA A 277 -22.54 1.04 -21.87
C ALA A 277 -22.50 -0.41 -22.33
N CYS A 278 -21.66 -1.27 -21.72
CA CYS A 278 -21.63 -2.70 -22.04
C CYS A 278 -22.95 -3.44 -21.74
N PHE A 279 -23.69 -3.00 -20.71
CA PHE A 279 -25.00 -3.56 -20.41
C PHE A 279 -26.06 -3.06 -21.39
N ALA A 280 -26.06 -1.78 -21.71
CA ALA A 280 -26.96 -1.15 -22.67
C ALA A 280 -26.78 -1.73 -24.08
N SER A 281 -25.55 -2.08 -24.49
CA SER A 281 -25.30 -2.79 -25.75
C SER A 281 -25.79 -4.25 -25.75
N SER A 282 -26.06 -4.82 -24.57
CA SER A 282 -26.60 -6.19 -24.41
C SER A 282 -28.11 -6.21 -24.15
N LEU A 283 -28.70 -5.07 -23.81
CA LEU A 283 -30.13 -4.86 -23.88
C LEU A 283 -30.43 -4.61 -25.38
N GLY A 284 -31.45 -5.27 -25.93
CA GLY A 284 -32.04 -4.81 -27.19
C GLY A 284 -32.56 -3.36 -27.08
N PRO A 285 -33.38 -2.86 -28.02
CA PRO A 285 -33.96 -1.52 -27.91
C PRO A 285 -34.48 -1.26 -26.50
N VAL A 286 -33.97 -0.17 -25.90
CA VAL A 286 -34.12 0.19 -24.49
C VAL A 286 -35.56 -0.03 -24.02
N PRO A 287 -35.84 -0.98 -23.10
CA PRO A 287 -37.18 -1.15 -22.57
C PRO A 287 -37.64 0.14 -21.90
N GLU A 288 -38.91 0.51 -22.09
CA GLU A 288 -39.48 1.79 -21.62
C GLU A 288 -39.28 2.06 -20.11
N VAL A 289 -38.93 1.03 -19.34
CA VAL A 289 -38.55 1.06 -17.92
C VAL A 289 -37.32 1.95 -17.63
N LEU A 290 -36.46 2.24 -18.62
CA LEU A 290 -35.38 3.23 -18.47
C LEU A 290 -35.85 4.69 -18.71
N LYS A 291 -37.04 4.92 -19.30
CA LYS A 291 -37.64 6.27 -19.35
C LYS A 291 -38.12 6.73 -17.96
N THR A 292 -38.40 5.79 -17.05
CA THR A 292 -38.84 6.07 -15.67
C THR A 292 -37.70 6.38 -14.70
N PHE A 293 -36.42 6.35 -15.10
CA PHE A 293 -35.32 6.76 -14.22
C PHE A 293 -35.33 8.26 -13.87
N ASN A 294 -36.11 9.07 -14.59
CA ASN A 294 -36.38 10.47 -14.26
C ASN A 294 -37.20 10.64 -12.96
N SER A 295 -37.84 9.59 -12.43
CA SER A 295 -38.76 9.70 -11.29
C SER A 295 -38.17 9.32 -9.93
N LEU A 296 -36.91 8.87 -9.86
CA LEU A 296 -36.26 8.44 -8.60
C LEU A 296 -35.46 9.57 -7.91
N GLY A 297 -35.99 10.79 -7.97
CA GLY A 297 -35.38 12.01 -7.44
C GLY A 297 -34.74 11.85 -6.06
N GLY A 298 -33.48 12.27 -5.96
CA GLY A 298 -32.75 12.38 -4.71
C GLY A 298 -31.43 13.12 -4.93
N THR A 299 -31.32 14.31 -4.30
CA THR A 299 -30.15 15.20 -4.03
C THR A 299 -28.80 14.90 -4.73
N GLY A 300 -28.85 14.68 -6.03
CA GLY A 300 -27.70 14.37 -6.88
C GLY A 300 -28.07 14.40 -8.37
N GLU A 301 -29.02 15.27 -8.73
CA GLU A 301 -29.63 15.39 -10.07
C GLU A 301 -28.60 15.52 -11.20
N ASN A 302 -27.41 16.06 -10.91
CA ASN A 302 -26.34 16.21 -11.88
C ASN A 302 -25.60 14.91 -12.19
N ALA A 303 -25.49 13.94 -11.26
CA ALA A 303 -24.74 12.72 -11.52
C ALA A 303 -25.50 11.75 -12.45
N GLY A 304 -26.82 11.62 -12.25
CA GLY A 304 -27.69 10.83 -13.13
C GLY A 304 -27.76 11.42 -14.54
N LYS A 305 -27.83 12.75 -14.64
CA LYS A 305 -27.83 13.48 -15.90
C LYS A 305 -26.52 13.33 -16.66
N VAL A 306 -25.37 13.48 -16.00
CA VAL A 306 -24.04 13.31 -16.61
C VAL A 306 -23.82 11.88 -17.11
N ILE A 307 -24.28 10.87 -16.35
CA ILE A 307 -24.20 9.47 -16.78
C ILE A 307 -25.10 9.23 -18.01
N LEU A 308 -26.33 9.75 -18.01
CA LEU A 308 -27.26 9.64 -19.15
C LEU A 308 -26.75 10.41 -20.38
N GLU A 309 -26.19 11.59 -20.22
CA GLU A 309 -25.60 12.39 -21.29
C GLU A 309 -24.36 11.69 -21.87
N SER A 310 -23.49 11.13 -21.03
CA SER A 310 -22.33 10.35 -21.46
C SER A 310 -22.73 9.07 -22.20
N LEU A 311 -23.80 8.40 -21.76
CA LEU A 311 -24.35 7.22 -22.43
C LEU A 311 -24.98 7.57 -23.78
N ARG A 312 -25.69 8.70 -23.87
CA ARG A 312 -26.21 9.22 -25.14
C ARG A 312 -25.08 9.58 -26.10
N ALA A 313 -24.04 10.26 -25.63
CA ALA A 313 -22.86 10.60 -26.44
C ALA A 313 -22.11 9.34 -26.94
N ALA A 314 -21.98 8.31 -26.08
CA ALA A 314 -21.37 7.04 -26.47
C ALA A 314 -22.22 6.27 -27.50
N ALA A 315 -23.55 6.25 -27.34
CA ALA A 315 -24.47 5.64 -28.30
C ALA A 315 -24.47 6.37 -29.66
N VAL A 316 -24.34 7.69 -29.66
CA VAL A 316 -24.21 8.50 -30.88
C VAL A 316 -22.89 8.21 -31.62
N SER A 317 -21.79 7.93 -30.90
CA SER A 317 -20.50 7.60 -31.53
C SER A 317 -20.51 6.27 -32.31
N GLN A 318 -21.40 5.32 -31.95
CA GLN A 318 -21.58 4.06 -32.69
C GLN A 318 -22.52 4.21 -33.89
N ILE A 319 -23.32 5.26 -33.97
CA ILE A 319 -24.23 5.52 -35.10
C ILE A 319 -23.48 6.24 -36.25
N TYR A 320 -22.36 6.93 -35.97
CA TYR A 320 -21.57 7.66 -36.97
C TYR A 320 -20.29 6.95 -37.45
N THR A 321 -20.08 5.68 -37.11
CA THR A 321 -19.02 4.84 -37.72
C THR A 321 -19.61 3.64 -38.45
N LEU A 322 -20.49 3.91 -39.41
CA LEU A 322 -20.66 3.06 -40.59
C LEU A 322 -19.84 3.67 -41.73
N PRO A 323 -18.67 3.14 -42.09
CA PRO A 323 -18.09 3.46 -43.37
C PRO A 323 -18.89 2.71 -44.45
N PHE A 324 -19.25 3.48 -45.47
CA PHE A 324 -19.54 3.02 -46.82
C PHE A 324 -18.65 1.84 -47.26
N ALA A 325 -19.28 0.81 -47.82
CA ALA A 325 -18.80 -0.02 -48.94
C ALA A 325 -20.04 -0.82 -49.41
N VAL A 326 -20.82 -0.33 -50.37
CA VAL A 326 -20.64 -0.38 -51.83
C VAL A 326 -20.36 -1.79 -52.36
N ALA A 327 -21.25 -2.18 -53.27
CA ALA A 327 -21.32 -3.36 -54.12
C ALA A 327 -19.98 -4.01 -54.50
N HIS A 328 -19.94 -5.35 -54.45
CA HIS A 328 -19.92 -6.22 -55.63
C HIS A 328 -20.43 -7.62 -55.28
#